data_AF-A0AAN7SP13-F1
#
_entry.id   AF-A0AAN7SP13-F1
#
_cell.length_a   1.000
_cell.length_b   1.000
_cell.length_c   1.000
_cell.angle_alpha   90.00
_cell.angle_beta   90.00
_cell.angle_gamma   90.00
#
_symmetry.space_group_name_H-M   'P 1'
#
loop_
_entity.id
_entity.type
_entity.pdbx_description
1 polymer ?
#
loop_
_entity_poly.entity_id
_entity_poly.type
_entity_poly.pdbx_seq_one_letter_code
_entity_poly.pdbx_strand_id
1 'polypeptide(L)'
;MKGKEKGVQNRILNINPSDDGFEQVLIDAAEIAKELETEVKFEPDECRRRLHKRQFEYEAQDEAPQDPKQKFKVKFYYTILDMAIQSIEERFQQLEQHNILFGFLYDISNINKKTHADILTDCKHLETSFRCASLYSTTKIGRLCTKCCCILENTINTSSVRG
;
A
#
# COMPACT_ATOMS: atom_id res chain seq x y z
N MET A 1 8.20 13.43 -25.79
CA MET A 1 8.16 12.09 -25.18
C MET A 1 7.55 12.08 -23.77
N LYS A 2 7.86 13.02 -22.87
CA LYS A 2 7.28 13.10 -21.50
C LYS A 2 5.76 13.34 -21.38
N GLY A 3 5.08 13.71 -22.47
CA GLY A 3 3.65 14.03 -22.46
C GLY A 3 2.71 12.82 -22.56
N LYS A 4 3.13 11.76 -23.28
CA LYS A 4 2.32 10.54 -23.45
C LYS A 4 2.32 9.68 -22.16
N GLU A 5 3.44 9.70 -21.44
CA GLU A 5 3.66 8.91 -20.23
C GLU A 5 2.67 9.23 -19.09
N LYS A 6 2.32 10.50 -18.92
CA LYS A 6 1.39 10.94 -17.85
C LYS A 6 -0.08 10.59 -18.14
N GLY A 7 -0.47 10.47 -19.41
CA GLY A 7 -1.82 10.05 -19.81
C GLY A 7 -2.05 8.55 -19.63
N VAL A 8 -0.99 7.75 -19.71
CA VAL A 8 -1.00 6.30 -19.49
C VAL A 8 -1.10 5.96 -18.00
N GLN A 9 -0.38 6.70 -17.14
CA GLN A 9 -0.34 6.43 -15.70
C GLN A 9 -1.69 6.63 -14.98
N ASN A 10 -2.52 7.58 -15.41
CA ASN A 10 -3.81 7.84 -14.77
C ASN A 10 -4.89 6.79 -15.08
N ARG A 11 -4.76 6.02 -16.17
CA ARG A 11 -5.75 4.99 -16.55
C ARG A 11 -5.62 3.69 -15.74
N ILE A 12 -4.41 3.36 -15.29
CA ILE A 12 -4.11 2.13 -14.53
C ILE A 12 -4.70 2.14 -13.10
N LEU A 13 -5.14 3.29 -12.57
CA LEU A 13 -5.52 3.44 -11.16
C LEU A 13 -6.93 2.95 -10.79
N ASN A 14 -7.75 2.50 -11.74
CA ASN A 14 -9.14 2.07 -11.50
C ASN A 14 -9.33 0.55 -11.68
N ILE A 15 -8.54 -0.26 -10.98
CA ILE A 15 -8.61 -1.72 -11.08
C ILE A 15 -9.69 -2.28 -10.16
N ASN A 16 -10.64 -3.04 -10.71
CA ASN A 16 -11.73 -3.70 -9.96
C ASN A 16 -11.48 -5.23 -9.90
N PRO A 17 -11.52 -5.89 -8.72
CA PRO A 17 -11.27 -7.33 -8.61
C PRO A 17 -12.23 -8.24 -9.40
N SER A 18 -13.34 -7.73 -9.93
CA SER A 18 -14.26 -8.47 -10.81
C SER A 18 -13.59 -8.94 -12.12
N ASP A 19 -14.16 -10.00 -12.70
CA ASP A 19 -13.84 -10.47 -14.05
C ASP A 19 -14.05 -9.39 -15.11
N ASP A 20 -15.07 -8.55 -14.93
CA ASP A 20 -15.31 -7.39 -15.80
C ASP A 20 -14.16 -6.38 -15.70
N GLY A 21 -13.62 -6.20 -14.49
CA GLY A 21 -12.47 -5.33 -14.25
C GLY A 21 -11.22 -5.85 -14.95
N PHE A 22 -11.01 -7.17 -14.95
CA PHE A 22 -9.90 -7.78 -15.67
C PHE A 22 -10.00 -7.53 -17.18
N GLU A 23 -11.19 -7.68 -17.77
CA GLU A 23 -11.38 -7.44 -19.20
C GLU A 23 -11.17 -5.95 -19.57
N GLN A 24 -11.59 -5.01 -18.72
CA GLN A 24 -11.28 -3.59 -18.90
C GLN A 24 -9.78 -3.32 -18.90
N VAL A 25 -9.02 -3.91 -17.97
CA VAL A 25 -7.56 -3.77 -17.94
C VAL A 25 -6.91 -4.29 -19.23
N LEU A 26 -7.45 -5.35 -19.83
CA LEU A 26 -6.95 -5.85 -21.12
C LEU A 26 -7.27 -4.90 -22.28
N ILE A 27 -8.45 -4.29 -22.28
CA ILE A 27 -8.83 -3.28 -23.27
C ILE A 27 -7.90 -2.07 -23.17
N ASP A 28 -7.68 -1.55 -21.96
CA ASP A 28 -6.80 -0.41 -21.71
C ASP A 28 -5.35 -0.74 -22.09
N ALA A 29 -4.86 -1.91 -21.72
CA ALA A 29 -3.52 -2.37 -22.09
C ALA A 29 -3.35 -2.49 -23.60
N ALA A 30 -4.39 -2.96 -24.31
CA ALA A 30 -4.38 -3.04 -25.76
C ALA A 30 -4.39 -1.64 -26.42
N GLU A 31 -5.12 -0.68 -25.86
CA GLU A 31 -5.09 0.72 -26.31
C GLU A 31 -3.70 1.33 -26.14
N ILE A 32 -3.08 1.12 -24.97
CA ILE A 32 -1.72 1.60 -24.69
C ILE A 32 -0.70 0.96 -25.64
N ALA A 33 -0.78 -0.35 -25.86
CA ALA A 33 0.11 -1.04 -26.79
C ALA A 33 -0.05 -0.52 -28.22
N LYS A 34 -1.29 -0.21 -28.65
CA LYS A 34 -1.56 0.44 -29.93
C LYS A 34 -0.95 1.84 -30.02
N GLU A 35 -1.04 2.64 -28.95
CA GLU A 35 -0.38 3.96 -28.88
C GLU A 35 1.16 3.88 -28.95
N LEU A 36 1.72 2.74 -28.52
CA LEU A 36 3.15 2.46 -28.48
C LEU A 36 3.66 1.64 -29.67
N GLU A 37 2.78 1.27 -30.61
CA GLU A 37 3.09 0.40 -31.76
C GLU A 37 3.69 -0.97 -31.34
N THR A 38 3.23 -1.50 -30.21
CA THR A 38 3.67 -2.79 -29.65
C THR A 38 2.61 -3.87 -29.88
N GLU A 39 3.05 -5.11 -30.12
CA GLU A 39 2.15 -6.26 -30.28
C GLU A 39 1.44 -6.63 -28.97
N VAL A 40 0.12 -6.87 -29.06
CA VAL A 40 -0.72 -7.33 -27.94
C VAL A 40 -0.91 -8.83 -28.06
N LYS A 41 -0.04 -9.61 -27.42
CA LYS A 41 -0.17 -11.07 -27.39
C LYS A 41 0.35 -11.64 -26.08
N PHE A 42 -0.36 -12.65 -25.58
CA PHE A 42 0.16 -13.50 -24.52
C PHE A 42 0.99 -14.60 -25.17
N GLU A 43 2.31 -14.51 -25.02
CA GLU A 43 3.19 -15.57 -25.49
C GLU A 43 2.92 -16.86 -24.70
N PRO A 44 2.78 -18.01 -25.37
CA PRO A 44 2.69 -19.28 -24.68
C PRO A 44 3.98 -19.53 -23.89
N ASP A 45 3.87 -20.12 -22.70
CA ASP A 45 5.04 -20.59 -21.96
C ASP A 45 5.80 -21.60 -22.81
N GLU A 46 6.96 -21.21 -23.36
CA GLU A 46 7.87 -22.13 -24.06
C GLU A 46 8.52 -23.17 -23.10
N CYS A 47 8.30 -22.99 -21.80
CA CYS A 47 8.88 -23.83 -20.77
C CYS A 47 8.24 -25.22 -20.79
N ARG A 48 8.96 -26.22 -21.33
CA ARG A 48 8.58 -27.63 -21.34
C ARG A 48 8.15 -28.06 -19.94
N ARG A 49 6.85 -28.32 -19.75
CA ARG A 49 6.34 -28.82 -18.48
C ARG A 49 7.04 -30.12 -18.13
N ARG A 50 7.73 -30.15 -16.99
CA ARG A 50 8.17 -31.41 -16.41
C ARG A 50 6.91 -32.16 -15.96
N LEU A 51 6.54 -33.19 -16.71
CA LEU A 51 5.59 -34.18 -16.24
C LEU A 51 6.22 -34.90 -15.04
N HIS A 52 5.73 -34.59 -13.83
CA HIS A 52 6.07 -35.38 -12.66
C HIS A 52 5.43 -36.75 -12.82
N LYS A 53 6.23 -37.82 -12.72
CA LYS A 53 5.66 -39.17 -12.64
C LYS A 53 4.94 -39.28 -11.31
N ARG A 54 3.65 -39.59 -11.34
CA ARG A 54 2.86 -39.87 -10.14
C ARG A 54 3.33 -41.18 -9.54
N GLN A 55 3.41 -41.25 -8.22
CA GLN A 55 3.71 -42.51 -7.52
C GLN A 55 2.43 -43.30 -7.23
N PHE A 56 1.30 -42.60 -7.09
CA PHE A 56 -0.01 -43.20 -6.80
C PHE A 56 -1.13 -42.65 -7.71
N GLU A 57 -2.14 -43.48 -7.99
CA GLU A 57 -3.28 -43.12 -8.86
C GLU A 57 -4.22 -42.06 -8.26
N TYR A 58 -4.25 -41.90 -6.93
CA TYR A 58 -5.10 -40.91 -6.27
C TYR A 58 -4.50 -39.49 -6.28
N GLU A 59 -3.25 -39.32 -6.71
CA GLU A 59 -2.64 -38.00 -6.86
C GLU A 59 -3.35 -37.25 -8.00
N ALA A 60 -4.10 -36.21 -7.65
CA ALA A 60 -4.65 -35.27 -8.63
C ALA A 60 -3.51 -34.53 -9.34
N GLN A 61 -3.71 -34.19 -10.60
CA GLN A 61 -2.76 -33.36 -11.32
C GLN A 61 -2.86 -31.93 -10.75
N ASP A 62 -1.76 -31.37 -10.24
CA ASP A 62 -1.65 -29.93 -10.05
C ASP A 62 -1.67 -29.28 -11.44
N GLU A 63 -2.87 -29.05 -11.97
CA GLU A 63 -3.07 -28.38 -13.24
C GLU A 63 -2.81 -26.89 -13.08
N ALA A 64 -1.55 -26.50 -13.27
CA ALA A 64 -1.23 -25.11 -13.54
C ALA A 64 -2.06 -24.63 -14.76
N PRO A 65 -2.63 -23.40 -14.71
CA PRO A 65 -3.46 -22.87 -15.79
C PRO A 65 -2.75 -23.05 -17.13
N GLN A 66 -3.42 -23.76 -18.05
CA GLN A 66 -2.83 -24.07 -19.35
C GLN A 66 -2.79 -22.85 -20.26
N ASP A 67 -3.76 -21.95 -20.10
CA ASP A 67 -3.91 -20.73 -20.86
C ASP A 67 -3.03 -19.60 -20.28
N PRO A 68 -2.15 -18.96 -21.10
CA PRO A 68 -1.31 -17.87 -20.64
C PRO A 68 -2.13 -16.64 -20.18
N LYS A 69 -3.33 -16.40 -20.74
CA LYS A 69 -4.23 -15.33 -20.25
C LYS A 69 -4.71 -15.63 -18.83
N GLN A 70 -5.17 -16.86 -18.56
CA GLN A 70 -5.57 -17.29 -17.21
C GLN A 70 -4.38 -17.29 -16.22
N LYS A 71 -3.18 -17.69 -16.67
CA LYS A 71 -1.96 -17.61 -15.85
C LYS A 71 -1.62 -16.17 -15.47
N PHE A 72 -1.72 -15.23 -16.42
CA PHE A 72 -1.52 -13.81 -16.15
C PHE A 72 -2.54 -13.29 -15.12
N LYS A 73 -3.82 -13.64 -15.29
CA LYS A 73 -4.88 -13.28 -14.36
C LYS A 73 -4.59 -13.73 -12.93
N VAL A 74 -4.20 -14.99 -12.73
CA VAL A 74 -3.96 -15.52 -11.38
C VAL A 74 -2.65 -15.01 -10.78
N LYS A 75 -1.55 -15.03 -11.54
CA LYS A 75 -0.21 -14.75 -10.99
C LYS A 75 0.16 -13.27 -10.93
N PHE A 76 -0.50 -12.42 -11.72
CA PHE A 76 -0.18 -11.00 -11.77
C PHE A 76 -1.37 -10.16 -11.36
N TYR A 77 -2.51 -10.33 -12.02
CA TYR A 77 -3.66 -9.45 -11.79
C TYR A 77 -4.17 -9.52 -10.35
N TYR A 78 -4.49 -10.72 -9.85
CA TYR A 78 -4.93 -10.87 -8.46
C TYR A 78 -3.83 -10.55 -7.45
N THR A 79 -2.58 -10.93 -7.73
CA THR A 79 -1.47 -10.60 -6.82
C THR A 79 -1.27 -9.09 -6.66
N ILE A 80 -1.37 -8.31 -7.74
CA ILE A 80 -1.28 -6.84 -7.67
C ILE A 80 -2.47 -6.27 -6.90
N LEU A 81 -3.67 -6.80 -7.11
CA LEU A 81 -4.87 -6.40 -6.38
C LEU A 81 -4.74 -6.68 -4.88
N ASP A 82 -4.31 -7.87 -4.50
CA ASP A 82 -4.08 -8.25 -3.10
C ASP A 82 -3.05 -7.32 -2.45
N MET A 83 -1.96 -7.02 -3.15
CA MET A 83 -0.96 -6.07 -2.69
C MET A 83 -1.52 -4.65 -2.54
N ALA A 84 -2.37 -4.21 -3.46
CA ALA A 84 -3.00 -2.89 -3.39
C ALA A 84 -3.98 -2.82 -2.21
N ILE A 85 -4.81 -3.84 -2.01
CA ILE A 85 -5.73 -3.97 -0.89
C ILE A 85 -4.94 -3.93 0.42
N GLN A 86 -3.93 -4.78 0.58
CA GLN A 86 -3.08 -4.80 1.77
C GLN A 86 -2.43 -3.42 2.01
N SER A 87 -1.91 -2.78 0.96
CA SER A 87 -1.30 -1.45 1.08
C SER A 87 -2.29 -0.37 1.51
N ILE A 88 -3.56 -0.49 1.10
CA ILE A 88 -4.61 0.45 1.48
C ILE A 88 -5.07 0.17 2.93
N GLU A 89 -5.26 -1.09 3.30
CA GLU A 89 -5.60 -1.50 4.67
C GLU A 89 -4.55 -1.03 5.67
N GLU A 90 -3.26 -1.22 5.38
CA GLU A 90 -2.15 -0.72 6.20
C GLU A 90 -2.23 0.80 6.40
N ARG A 91 -2.60 1.56 5.35
CA ARG A 91 -2.78 3.01 5.45
C ARG A 91 -4.00 3.40 6.27
N PHE A 92 -5.12 2.69 6.15
CA PHE A 92 -6.30 2.93 6.97
C PHE A 92 -6.02 2.69 8.45
N GLN A 93 -5.33 1.60 8.80
CA GLN A 93 -4.90 1.34 10.17
C GLN A 93 -3.98 2.44 10.71
N GLN A 94 -3.01 2.89 9.90
CA GLN A 94 -2.15 4.02 10.27
C GLN A 94 -2.96 5.31 10.49
N LEU A 95 -3.94 5.58 9.63
CA LEU A 95 -4.79 6.76 9.74
C LEU A 95 -5.70 6.69 10.97
N GLU A 96 -6.23 5.52 11.30
CA GLU A 96 -7.03 5.28 12.51
C GLU A 96 -6.19 5.50 13.76
N GLN A 97 -4.99 4.94 13.83
CA GLN A 97 -4.06 5.18 14.95
C GLN A 97 -3.69 6.65 15.07
N HIS A 98 -3.42 7.32 13.95
CA HIS A 98 -3.17 8.74 13.92
C HIS A 98 -4.37 9.53 14.44
N ASN A 99 -5.59 9.16 14.05
CA ASN A 99 -6.81 9.80 14.53
C ASN A 99 -7.06 9.51 16.02
N ILE A 100 -6.68 8.35 16.55
CA ILE A 100 -6.77 8.07 17.99
C ILE A 100 -5.79 8.97 18.76
N LEU A 101 -4.58 9.17 18.26
CA LEU A 101 -3.55 9.97 18.92
C LEU A 101 -3.79 11.47 18.81
N PHE A 102 -4.14 11.95 17.61
CA PHE A 102 -4.24 13.37 17.30
C PHE A 102 -5.67 13.87 17.08
N GLY A 103 -6.66 12.97 17.11
CA GLY A 103 -8.07 13.29 16.87
C GLY A 103 -8.60 14.43 17.73
N PHE A 104 -8.15 14.48 18.99
CA PHE A 104 -8.56 15.54 19.91
C PHE A 104 -8.10 16.93 19.44
N LEU A 105 -7.00 17.05 18.68
CA LEU A 105 -6.52 18.33 18.13
C LEU A 105 -7.35 18.81 16.92
N TYR A 106 -7.94 17.89 16.17
CA TYR A 106 -8.74 18.22 14.98
C TYR A 106 -10.12 18.78 15.34
N ASP A 107 -10.64 18.47 16.53
CA ASP A 107 -11.96 18.92 16.98
C ASP A 107 -11.86 20.11 17.94
N ILE A 108 -11.42 21.27 17.41
CA ILE A 108 -11.22 22.52 18.16
C ILE A 108 -12.48 22.93 18.95
N SER A 109 -13.65 22.72 18.36
CA SER A 109 -14.95 23.02 19.00
C SER A 109 -15.18 22.21 20.27
N ASN A 110 -14.66 20.98 20.30
CA ASN A 110 -14.79 20.05 21.42
C ASN A 110 -13.67 20.27 22.44
N ILE A 111 -12.45 20.63 21.99
CA ILE A 111 -11.35 21.08 22.88
C ILE A 111 -11.82 22.25 23.75
N ASN A 112 -12.49 23.25 23.15
CA ASN A 112 -12.98 24.42 23.89
C ASN A 112 -14.08 24.09 24.92
N LYS A 113 -14.68 22.90 24.84
CA LYS A 113 -15.71 22.42 25.78
C LYS A 113 -15.12 21.49 26.85
N LYS A 114 -13.91 20.95 26.64
CA LYS A 114 -13.22 20.08 27.59
C LYS A 114 -12.68 20.88 28.77
N THR A 115 -12.56 20.24 29.93
CA THR A 115 -11.87 20.86 31.06
C THR A 115 -10.36 20.82 30.85
N HIS A 116 -9.62 21.68 31.54
CA HIS A 116 -8.15 21.66 31.51
C HIS A 116 -7.58 20.30 31.93
N ALA A 117 -8.24 19.57 32.84
CA ALA A 117 -7.82 18.25 33.28
C ALA A 117 -7.96 17.20 32.16
N ASP A 118 -9.03 17.27 31.37
CA ASP A 118 -9.25 16.36 30.24
C ASP A 118 -8.21 16.58 29.14
N ILE A 119 -7.94 17.83 28.78
CA ILE A 119 -6.92 18.20 27.79
C ILE A 119 -5.52 17.74 28.24
N LEU A 120 -5.20 17.93 29.52
CA LEU A 120 -3.94 17.48 30.09
C LEU A 120 -3.79 15.95 30.02
N THR A 121 -4.90 15.23 30.20
CA THR A 121 -4.91 13.76 30.12
C THR A 121 -4.66 13.30 28.68
N ASP A 122 -5.30 13.92 27.69
CA ASP A 122 -5.06 13.66 26.27
C ASP A 122 -3.59 13.96 25.88
N CYS A 123 -3.03 15.08 26.35
CA CYS A 123 -1.63 15.45 26.12
C CYS A 123 -0.65 14.45 26.77
N LYS A 124 -0.94 13.92 27.97
CA LYS A 124 -0.11 12.90 28.63
C LYS A 124 -0.17 11.55 27.91
N HIS A 125 -1.35 11.18 27.40
CA HIS A 125 -1.51 9.99 26.58
C HIS A 125 -0.68 10.10 25.29
N LEU A 126 -0.73 11.26 24.65
CA LEU A 126 0.10 11.59 23.49
C LEU A 126 1.61 11.48 23.84
N GLU A 127 2.06 12.15 24.91
CA GLU A 127 3.45 12.10 25.38
C GLU A 127 3.94 10.66 25.63
N THR A 128 3.11 9.84 26.27
CA THR A 128 3.41 8.44 26.57
C THR A 128 3.55 7.61 25.29
N SER A 129 2.67 7.82 24.31
CA SER A 129 2.72 7.12 23.02
C SER A 129 4.03 7.40 22.26
N PHE A 130 4.52 8.64 22.31
CA PHE A 130 5.79 9.04 21.71
C PHE A 130 7.00 8.49 22.47
N ARG A 131 6.91 8.40 23.80
CA ARG A 131 7.97 7.80 24.64
C ARG A 131 8.10 6.29 24.40
N CYS A 132 7.00 5.55 24.30
CA CYS A 132 7.02 4.09 24.10
C CYS A 132 7.51 3.67 22.70
N ALA A 133 7.39 4.52 21.69
CA ALA A 133 7.89 4.27 20.33
C ALA A 133 9.43 4.09 20.25
N SER A 134 10.17 4.39 21.32
CA SER A 134 11.62 4.19 21.44
C SER A 134 12.04 2.78 21.90
N LEU A 135 11.11 1.93 22.36
CA LEU A 135 11.45 0.65 23.03
C LEU A 135 10.93 -0.62 22.34
N TYR A 136 10.11 -0.52 21.29
CA TYR A 136 9.69 -1.68 20.50
C TYR A 136 9.99 -1.47 19.01
N SER A 137 11.12 -2.03 18.57
CA SER A 137 11.29 -2.37 17.16
C SER A 137 10.25 -3.42 16.79
N THR A 138 9.40 -3.13 15.81
CA THR A 138 9.08 -4.01 14.66
C THR A 138 7.83 -3.51 13.94
N THR A 139 8.01 -2.56 13.04
CA THR A 139 7.27 -2.44 11.76
C THR A 139 7.80 -1.19 11.04
N LYS A 140 7.72 -1.18 9.72
CA LYS A 140 8.32 -0.18 8.80
C LYS A 140 7.96 1.30 9.06
N ILE A 141 7.17 1.61 10.08
CA ILE A 141 6.74 2.95 10.53
C ILE A 141 7.87 3.74 11.23
N GLY A 142 8.96 3.09 11.63
CA GLY A 142 10.10 3.76 12.26
C GLY A 142 10.83 4.80 11.38
N ARG A 143 10.65 4.80 10.05
CA ARG A 143 11.44 5.68 9.15
C ARG A 143 10.88 7.09 8.96
N LEU A 144 9.61 7.34 9.26
CA LEU A 144 9.05 8.70 9.21
C LEU A 144 9.30 9.45 10.53
N CYS A 145 9.25 8.73 11.65
CA CYS A 145 9.43 9.29 12.99
C CYS A 145 10.88 9.78 13.23
N THR A 146 11.90 9.11 12.68
CA THR A 146 13.30 9.56 12.83
C THR A 146 13.56 10.92 12.16
N LYS A 147 12.88 11.23 11.05
CA LYS A 147 13.05 12.53 10.37
C LYS A 147 12.38 13.67 11.13
N CYS A 148 11.22 13.46 11.77
CA CYS A 148 10.58 14.48 12.60
C CYS A 148 11.30 14.67 13.94
N CYS A 149 11.82 13.60 14.56
CA CYS A 149 12.54 13.69 15.84
C CYS A 149 13.83 14.53 15.71
N CYS A 150 14.60 14.34 14.64
CA CYS A 150 15.80 15.16 14.40
C CYS A 150 15.49 16.64 14.10
N ILE A 151 14.31 16.99 13.57
CA ILE A 151 13.96 18.39 13.30
C ILE A 151 13.57 19.09 14.61
N LEU A 152 12.84 18.42 15.50
CA LEU A 152 12.39 19.01 16.77
C LEU A 152 13.55 19.23 17.77
N GLU A 153 14.51 18.31 17.85
CA GLU A 153 15.71 18.47 18.70
C GLU A 153 16.60 19.65 18.24
N ASN A 154 16.65 19.94 16.94
CA ASN A 154 17.44 21.07 16.41
C ASN A 154 16.78 22.44 16.68
N THR A 155 15.45 22.52 16.74
CA THR A 155 14.74 23.76 17.11
C THR A 155 14.80 24.07 18.61
N ILE A 156 14.84 23.06 19.48
CA ILE A 156 14.90 23.28 20.94
C ILE A 156 16.32 23.65 21.39
N ASN A 157 17.36 23.08 20.76
CA ASN A 157 18.75 23.37 21.10
C ASN A 157 19.28 24.71 20.57
N THR A 158 18.61 25.33 19.58
CA THR A 158 19.02 26.65 19.05
C THR A 158 18.43 27.84 19.83
N SER A 159 17.40 27.62 20.66
CA SER A 159 16.86 28.63 21.58
C SER A 159 17.59 28.73 22.93
N SER A 160 18.52 27.82 23.24
CA SER A 160 19.26 27.81 24.53
C SER A 160 20.68 28.42 24.47
N VAL A 161 21.12 28.97 23.32
CA VAL A 161 22.48 29.56 23.18
C VAL A 161 22.46 31.07 22.89
N ARG A 162 21.34 31.76 23.13
CA ARG A 162 21.31 33.23 23.22
C ARG A 162 20.51 33.67 24.45
N GLY A 163 21.10 33.44 25.61
CA GLY A 163 20.78 34.07 26.89
C GLY A 163 22.09 34.41 27.57
#